data_AF-A0AA39RMQ8-F1
#
_entry.id   AF-A0AA39RMQ8-F1
#
_cell.length_a   1.000
_cell.length_b   1.000
_cell.length_c   1.000
_cell.angle_alpha   90.00
_cell.angle_beta   90.00
_cell.angle_gamma   90.00
#
_symmetry.space_group_name_H-M   'P 1'
#
loop_
_entity.id
_entity.type
_entity.pdbx_description
1 polymer ?
#
loop_
_entity_poly.entity_id
_entity_poly.type
_entity_poly.pdbx_seq_one_letter_code
_entity_poly.pdbx_strand_id
1 'polypeptide(L)'
;MSGENFINSIVRFNGKNYASWEFQFRMYVKGKELWGHVDGSSTAPTDPKELSSWEGKDAKIASWLLSSVEPHMVNNIRGFTTVKQMWDYLRRIYYQHNSARKFQLKLDIGNYR
;
A
#
# COMPACT_ATOMS: atom_id res chain seq x y z
N MET A 1 22.80 -4.62 6.88
CA MET A 1 21.78 -5.65 6.55
C MET A 1 20.57 -4.91 6.02
N SER A 2 20.54 -4.77 4.69
CA SER A 2 19.84 -3.72 3.94
C SER A 2 18.33 -3.96 3.90
N GLY A 3 17.53 -2.90 3.90
CA GLY A 3 16.07 -2.99 4.02
C GLY A 3 15.31 -3.63 2.84
N GLU A 4 15.94 -4.50 2.06
CA GLU A 4 15.26 -5.50 1.24
C GLU A 4 14.70 -6.65 2.11
N ASN A 5 15.40 -6.99 3.20
CA ASN A 5 14.96 -8.01 4.16
C ASN A 5 13.62 -7.66 4.83
N PHE A 6 13.29 -6.38 4.98
CA PHE A 6 12.03 -5.97 5.61
C PHE A 6 10.81 -6.19 4.71
N ILE A 7 10.94 -6.07 3.38
CA ILE A 7 9.82 -6.37 2.46
C ILE A 7 9.38 -7.82 2.62
N ASN A 8 10.34 -8.74 2.74
CA ASN A 8 10.06 -10.16 2.96
C ASN A 8 9.37 -10.42 4.32
N SER A 9 9.41 -9.47 5.25
CA SER A 9 8.71 -9.55 6.53
C SER A 9 7.32 -8.89 6.51
N ILE A 10 6.98 -8.10 5.47
CA ILE A 10 5.65 -7.54 5.32
C ILE A 10 4.67 -8.68 5.05
N VAL A 11 3.59 -8.74 5.83
CA VAL A 11 2.52 -9.70 5.61
C VAL A 11 1.92 -9.49 4.23
N ARG A 12 1.86 -10.54 3.41
CA ARG A 12 1.26 -10.43 2.06
C ARG A 12 -0.22 -10.05 2.15
N PHE A 13 -0.63 -9.05 1.38
CA PHE A 13 -2.02 -8.60 1.38
C PHE A 13 -2.90 -9.54 0.58
N ASN A 14 -3.89 -10.15 1.24
CA ASN A 14 -4.79 -11.16 0.67
C ASN A 14 -6.26 -10.72 0.57
N GLY A 15 -6.51 -9.40 0.65
CA GLY A 15 -7.85 -8.83 0.65
C GLY A 15 -8.55 -8.81 2.02
N LYS A 16 -8.18 -9.68 2.96
CA LYS A 16 -8.82 -9.78 4.29
C LYS A 16 -8.02 -9.10 5.40
N ASN A 17 -6.70 -8.96 5.23
CA ASN A 17 -5.77 -8.44 6.24
C ASN A 17 -5.32 -7.00 5.98
N TYR A 18 -6.16 -6.17 5.33
CA TYR A 18 -5.78 -4.81 4.89
C TYR A 18 -5.16 -3.96 5.99
N ALA A 19 -5.76 -3.92 7.19
CA ALA A 19 -5.26 -3.06 8.28
C ALA A 19 -3.83 -3.43 8.73
N SER A 20 -3.51 -4.73 8.79
CA SER A 20 -2.17 -5.20 9.18
C SER A 20 -1.15 -4.95 8.08
N TRP A 21 -1.50 -5.26 6.84
CA TRP A 21 -0.63 -4.98 5.69
C TRP A 21 -0.39 -3.49 5.49
N GLU A 22 -1.44 -2.67 5.53
CA GLU A 22 -1.38 -1.21 5.37
C GLU A 22 -0.41 -0.60 6.38
N PHE A 23 -0.54 -1.00 7.65
CA PHE A 23 0.35 -0.53 8.71
C PHE A 23 1.80 -0.90 8.45
N GLN A 24 2.09 -2.17 8.14
CA GLN A 24 3.46 -2.63 7.90
C GLN A 24 4.09 -2.00 6.66
N PHE A 25 3.33 -1.90 5.55
CA PHE A 25 3.78 -1.27 4.33
C PHE A 25 4.05 0.23 4.54
N ARG A 26 3.16 0.93 5.26
CA ARG A 26 3.35 2.33 5.62
C ARG A 26 4.61 2.55 6.45
N MET A 27 4.84 1.73 7.47
CA MET A 27 6.05 1.82 8.30
C MET A 27 7.32 1.53 7.50
N TYR A 28 7.27 0.55 6.58
CA TYR A 28 8.38 0.26 5.69
C TYR A 28 8.77 1.48 4.83
N VAL A 29 7.80 2.04 4.10
CA VAL A 29 8.05 3.16 3.19
C VAL A 29 8.46 4.43 3.94
N LYS A 30 7.89 4.66 5.14
CA LYS A 30 8.35 5.75 6.04
C LYS A 30 9.79 5.56 6.50
N GLY A 31 10.21 4.35 6.82
CA GLY A 31 11.61 4.02 7.15
C GLY A 31 12.57 4.20 5.96
N LYS A 32 12.04 4.43 4.75
CA LYS A 32 12.80 4.79 3.54
C LYS A 32 12.69 6.26 3.17
N GLU A 33 11.97 7.07 3.95
CA GLU A 33 11.72 8.49 3.69
C GLU A 33 11.00 8.77 2.37
N LEU A 34 10.23 7.79 1.87
CA LEU A 34 9.57 7.85 0.56
C LEU A 34 8.04 7.97 0.66
N TRP A 35 7.50 8.11 1.87
CA TRP A 35 6.05 8.11 2.10
C TRP A 35 5.32 9.24 1.37
N GLY A 36 6.01 10.34 1.07
CA GLY A 36 5.44 11.46 0.33
C GLY A 36 4.90 11.11 -1.07
N HIS A 37 5.46 10.09 -1.72
CA HIS A 37 4.94 9.58 -3.00
C HIS A 37 3.60 8.84 -2.81
N VAL A 38 3.39 8.21 -1.65
CA VAL A 38 2.18 7.42 -1.37
C VAL A 38 1.03 8.32 -0.93
N ASP A 39 1.29 9.27 -0.02
CA ASP A 39 0.23 10.20 0.42
C ASP A 39 0.01 11.38 -0.54
N GLY A 40 0.97 11.65 -1.43
CA GLY A 40 0.90 12.70 -2.45
C GLY A 40 1.47 14.04 -2.01
N SER A 41 2.11 14.11 -0.85
CA SER A 41 2.85 15.31 -0.44
C SER A 41 4.12 15.56 -1.27
N SER A 42 4.68 14.51 -1.90
CA SER A 42 5.71 14.64 -2.93
C SER A 42 5.06 14.62 -4.31
N THR A 43 4.92 15.81 -4.91
CA THR A 43 4.34 15.98 -6.25
C THR A 43 5.38 15.80 -7.35
N ALA A 44 4.93 15.36 -8.52
CA ALA A 44 5.80 15.24 -9.69
C ALA A 44 6.33 16.63 -10.08
N PRO A 45 7.66 16.82 -10.16
CA PRO A 45 8.25 18.11 -10.53
C PRO A 45 8.11 18.37 -12.03
N THR A 46 8.28 19.64 -12.42
CA THR A 46 8.25 20.06 -13.83
C THR A 46 9.63 20.03 -14.49
N ASP A 47 10.70 20.11 -13.70
CA ASP A 47 12.07 19.96 -14.22
C ASP A 47 12.32 18.52 -14.68
N PRO A 48 12.78 18.29 -15.93
CA PRO A 48 12.97 16.94 -16.46
C PRO A 48 13.94 16.06 -15.67
N LYS A 49 14.99 16.64 -15.08
CA LYS A 49 15.99 15.89 -14.33
C LYS A 49 15.44 15.47 -12.97
N GLU A 50 14.73 16.38 -12.31
CA GLU A 50 14.02 16.07 -11.06
C GLU A 50 12.89 15.07 -11.30
N LEU A 51 12.19 15.17 -12.43
CA LEU A 51 11.09 14.27 -12.81
C LEU A 51 11.60 12.84 -12.96
N SER A 52 12.69 12.64 -13.69
CA SER A 52 13.29 11.30 -13.83
C SER A 52 13.70 10.70 -12.48
N SER A 53 14.24 11.50 -11.56
CA SER A 53 14.54 11.04 -10.19
C SER A 53 13.28 10.69 -9.40
N TRP A 54 12.23 11.50 -9.54
CA TRP A 54 10.94 11.27 -8.90
C TRP A 54 10.28 9.99 -9.42
N GLU A 55 10.26 9.76 -10.73
CA GLU A 55 9.72 8.56 -11.37
C GLU A 55 10.48 7.30 -10.93
N GLY A 56 11.81 7.38 -10.81
CA GLY A 56 12.62 6.27 -10.30
C GLY A 56 12.26 5.89 -8.85
N LYS A 57 11.98 6.87 -8.00
CA LYS A 57 11.49 6.63 -6.63
C LYS A 57 10.07 6.07 -6.63
N ASP A 58 9.18 6.62 -7.46
CA ASP A 58 7.79 6.16 -7.56
C ASP A 58 7.73 4.69 -8.02
N ALA A 59 8.45 4.34 -9.09
CA ALA A 59 8.55 2.98 -9.61
C ALA A 59 9.13 2.00 -8.58
N LYS A 60 10.11 2.43 -7.79
CA LYS A 60 10.67 1.62 -6.71
C LYS A 60 9.61 1.27 -5.66
N ILE A 61 8.82 2.24 -5.22
CA ILE A 61 7.75 2.01 -4.23
C ILE A 61 6.65 1.15 -4.85
N ALA A 62 6.30 1.38 -6.12
CA ALA A 62 5.35 0.55 -6.86
C ALA A 62 5.81 -0.92 -6.89
N SER A 63 7.10 -1.19 -7.15
CA SER A 63 7.64 -2.56 -7.12
C SER A 63 7.43 -3.27 -5.77
N TRP A 64 7.58 -2.53 -4.66
CA TRP A 64 7.37 -3.05 -3.32
C TRP A 64 5.88 -3.30 -3.05
N LEU A 65 5.03 -2.38 -3.49
CA LEU A 65 3.57 -2.51 -3.36
C LEU A 65 3.10 -3.75 -4.11
N LEU A 66 3.52 -3.92 -5.38
CA LEU A 66 3.19 -5.08 -6.22
C LEU A 66 3.71 -6.40 -5.62
N SER A 67 4.90 -6.39 -5.03
CA SER A 67 5.47 -7.59 -4.37
C SER A 67 4.74 -7.95 -3.07
N SER A 68 4.10 -6.97 -2.43
CA SER A 68 3.44 -7.14 -1.13
C SER A 68 1.98 -7.56 -1.21
N VAL A 69 1.38 -7.65 -2.41
CA VAL A 69 -0.03 -8.02 -2.61
C VAL A 69 -0.17 -9.38 -3.30
N GLU A 70 -1.32 -10.04 -3.14
CA GLU A 70 -1.62 -11.27 -3.89
C GLU A 70 -1.65 -11.03 -5.41
N PRO A 71 -1.19 -11.99 -6.25
CA PRO A 71 -1.07 -11.79 -7.70
C PRO A 71 -2.39 -11.38 -8.38
N HIS A 72 -3.53 -11.90 -7.93
CA HIS A 72 -4.84 -11.54 -8.49
C HIS A 72 -5.20 -10.06 -8.26
N MET A 73 -4.62 -9.42 -7.24
CA MET A 73 -4.85 -8.01 -6.92
C MET A 73 -4.05 -7.07 -7.83
N VAL A 74 -2.90 -7.53 -8.34
CA VAL A 74 -2.07 -6.76 -9.30
C VAL A 74 -2.87 -6.42 -10.55
N ASN A 75 -3.72 -7.34 -11.03
CA ASN A 75 -4.60 -7.12 -12.17
C ASN A 75 -5.56 -5.92 -11.98
N ASN A 76 -5.92 -5.60 -10.73
CA ASN A 76 -6.81 -4.48 -10.43
C ASN A 76 -6.09 -3.13 -10.38
N ILE A 77 -4.75 -3.12 -10.27
CA ILE A 77 -3.94 -1.90 -10.11
C ILE A 77 -2.97 -1.65 -11.26
N ARG A 78 -2.83 -2.57 -12.22
CA ARG A 78 -1.96 -2.43 -13.41
C ARG A 78 -2.25 -1.21 -14.29
N GLY A 79 -3.46 -0.64 -14.20
CA GLY A 79 -3.87 0.52 -15.01
C GLY A 79 -3.47 1.87 -14.40
N PHE A 80 -2.93 1.88 -13.18
CA PHE A 80 -2.48 3.09 -12.51
C PHE A 80 -1.02 3.36 -12.82
N THR A 81 -0.68 4.64 -12.97
CA THR A 81 0.65 5.10 -13.39
C THR A 81 1.52 5.57 -12.25
N THR A 82 0.94 5.86 -11.07
CA THR A 82 1.68 6.26 -9.88
C THR A 82 1.37 5.38 -8.68
N VAL A 83 2.33 5.26 -7.76
CA VAL A 83 2.11 4.49 -6.53
C VAL A 83 0.96 5.05 -5.69
N LYS A 84 0.75 6.38 -5.72
CA LYS A 84 -0.39 7.03 -5.07
C LYS A 84 -1.72 6.49 -5.60
N GLN A 85 -1.89 6.42 -6.90
CA GLN A 85 -3.13 5.92 -7.51
C GLN A 85 -3.38 4.45 -7.14
N MET A 86 -2.34 3.62 -7.17
CA MET A 86 -2.42 2.22 -6.74
C MET A 86 -2.85 2.12 -5.26
N TRP A 87 -2.21 2.91 -4.40
CA TRP A 87 -2.49 2.96 -2.96
C TRP A 87 -3.91 3.43 -2.66
N ASP A 88 -4.34 4.54 -3.27
CA ASP A 88 -5.67 5.11 -3.08
C ASP A 88 -6.77 4.15 -3.54
N TYR A 89 -6.53 3.41 -4.63
CA TYR A 89 -7.43 2.34 -5.08
C TYR A 89 -7.56 1.24 -4.03
N LEU A 90 -6.44 0.67 -3.56
CA LEU A 90 -6.45 -0.38 -2.55
C LEU A 90 -7.12 0.09 -1.26
N ARG A 91 -6.82 1.31 -0.83
CA ARG A 91 -7.45 1.92 0.34
C ARG A 91 -8.95 2.05 0.16
N ARG A 92 -9.42 2.59 -0.96
CA ARG A 92 -10.86 2.77 -1.22
C ARG A 92 -11.62 1.45 -1.16
N ILE A 93 -11.10 0.41 -1.81
CA ILE A 93 -11.79 -0.88 -1.92
C ILE A 93 -11.77 -1.66 -0.60
N TYR A 94 -10.64 -1.68 0.10
CA TYR A 94 -10.45 -2.62 1.21
C TYR A 94 -10.53 -1.99 2.61
N TYR A 95 -10.41 -0.67 2.74
CA TYR A 95 -10.55 -0.01 4.04
C TYR A 95 -11.99 -0.09 4.57
N GLN A 96 -12.97 0.27 3.75
CA GLN A 96 -14.38 0.26 4.16
C GLN A 96 -14.90 -1.17 4.36
N HIS A 97 -14.61 -2.06 3.42
CA HIS A 97 -15.06 -3.46 3.47
C HIS A 97 -14.52 -4.20 4.70
N ASN A 98 -13.23 -4.04 5.02
CA ASN A 98 -12.65 -4.73 6.18
C ASN A 98 -13.08 -4.08 7.51
N SER A 99 -13.33 -2.77 7.53
CA SER A 99 -13.85 -2.09 8.73
C SER A 99 -15.28 -2.54 9.07
N ALA A 100 -16.17 -2.59 8.07
CA ALA A 100 -17.55 -3.05 8.25
C ALA A 100 -17.60 -4.54 8.65
N ARG A 101 -16.84 -5.41 7.98
CA ARG A 101 -16.77 -6.84 8.32
C ARG A 101 -16.21 -7.06 9.73
N LYS A 102 -15.17 -6.33 10.12
CA LYS A 102 -14.59 -6.42 11.47
C LYS A 102 -15.57 -5.95 12.54
N PHE A 103 -16.38 -4.92 12.26
CA PHE A 103 -17.42 -4.45 13.18
C PHE A 103 -18.54 -5.49 13.34
N GLN A 104 -19.06 -6.05 12.24
CA GLN A 104 -20.09 -7.09 12.29
C GLN A 104 -19.64 -8.31 13.10
N LEU A 105 -18.43 -8.81 12.86
CA LEU A 105 -17.88 -9.93 13.62
C LEU A 105 -17.81 -9.67 15.13
N LYS A 106 -17.51 -8.43 15.54
CA LYS A 106 -17.50 -8.05 16.96
C LYS A 106 -18.90 -8.03 17.57
N LEU A 107 -19.90 -7.58 16.81
CA LEU A 107 -21.30 -7.60 17.25
C LEU A 107 -21.79 -9.03 17.42
N ASP A 108 -21.54 -9.90 16.44
CA ASP A 108 -21.97 -11.29 16.49
C ASP A 108 -21.36 -12.00 17.72
N ILE A 109 -20.05 -11.85 17.96
CA ILE A 109 -19.38 -12.39 19.16
C ILE A 109 -19.97 -11.83 20.46
N GLY A 110 -20.38 -10.55 20.47
CA GLY A 110 -21.03 -9.91 21.61
C GLY A 110 -22.45 -10.41 21.87
N ASN A 111 -23.15 -10.85 20.83
CA ASN A 111 -24.53 -11.36 20.88
C ASN A 111 -24.63 -12.85 21.24
N TYR A 112 -23.51 -13.58 21.27
CA TYR A 112 -23.42 -14.97 21.78
C TYR A 112 -23.07 -15.04 23.28
N ARG A 113 -23.38 -14.00 24.06
CA ARG A 113 -23.22 -13.98 25.52
C ARG A 113 -24.56 -13.97 26.24
#